data_AF-A0A068VC60-F1
#
_entry.id   AF-A0A068VC60-F1
#
_cell.length_a   1.000
_cell.length_b   1.000
_cell.length_c   1.000
_cell.angle_alpha   90.00
_cell.angle_beta   90.00
_cell.angle_gamma   90.00
#
_symmetry.space_group_name_H-M   'P 1'
#
loop_
_entity.id
_entity.type
_entity.pdbx_description
1 polymer ?
#
loop_
_entity_poly.entity_id
_entity_poly.type
_entity_poly.pdbx_seq_one_letter_code
_entity_poly.pdbx_strand_id
1 'polypeptide(L)'
;MEILTRAESDKLETNFHLINSENHTAGSQVWDCVFASRAILASGMVDEYGDSLKKAHFYLKESQCKTNLKGDFKKMYRHFTKGSWTFSDQDQGLAVSDCTAEALKCLLRFSEMPQEIAGEKADVERLYDAVNICLYLQV
;
A
#
# COMPACT_ATOMS: atom_id res chain seq x y z
N MET A 1 13.80 -27.53 -17.25
CA MET A 1 14.21 -26.26 -16.64
C MET A 1 15.15 -25.61 -17.65
N GLU A 2 14.61 -24.77 -18.53
CA GLU A 2 15.40 -24.12 -19.59
C GLU A 2 16.22 -22.99 -18.97
N ILE A 3 17.53 -23.05 -19.15
CA ILE A 3 18.46 -22.00 -18.74
C ILE A 3 18.37 -20.92 -19.83
N LEU A 4 17.84 -19.75 -19.47
CA LEU A 4 17.80 -18.59 -20.35
C LEU A 4 19.23 -18.24 -20.78
N THR A 5 19.39 -17.97 -22.07
CA THR A 5 20.67 -17.53 -22.60
C THR A 5 21.03 -16.16 -22.02
N ARG A 6 22.33 -15.85 -21.91
CA ARG A 6 22.81 -14.57 -21.38
C ARG A 6 22.17 -13.36 -22.09
N ALA A 7 21.95 -13.48 -23.41
CA ALA A 7 21.29 -12.44 -24.21
C ALA A 7 19.80 -12.26 -23.87
N GLU A 8 19.10 -13.31 -23.43
CA GLU A 8 17.71 -13.22 -22.97
C GLU A 8 17.64 -12.60 -21.57
N SER A 9 18.60 -12.92 -20.69
CA SER A 9 18.75 -12.28 -19.38
C SER A 9 19.02 -10.78 -19.51
N ASP A 10 19.96 -10.39 -20.37
CA ASP A 10 20.33 -8.99 -20.59
C ASP A 10 19.16 -8.19 -21.19
N LYS A 11 18.35 -8.79 -22.07
CA LYS A 11 17.12 -8.17 -22.62
C LYS A 11 16.05 -7.98 -21.56
N LEU A 12 15.87 -8.94 -20.66
CA LEU A 12 14.92 -8.84 -19.55
C LEU A 12 15.36 -7.75 -18.56
N GLU A 13 16.64 -7.66 -18.23
CA GLU A 13 17.18 -6.59 -17.38
C GLU A 13 17.05 -5.21 -18.04
N THR A 14 17.32 -5.12 -19.34
CA THR A 14 17.18 -3.86 -20.10
C THR A 14 15.72 -3.41 -20.17
N ASN A 15 14.78 -4.34 -20.43
CA ASN A 15 13.35 -4.04 -20.42
C ASN A 15 12.88 -3.64 -19.02
N PHE A 16 13.39 -4.30 -17.97
CA PHE A 16 13.09 -3.93 -16.59
C PHE A 16 13.59 -2.51 -16.26
N HIS A 17 14.79 -2.15 -16.71
CA HIS A 17 15.32 -0.79 -16.56
C HIS A 17 14.53 0.24 -17.37
N LEU A 18 14.13 -0.08 -18.60
CA LEU A 18 13.33 0.82 -19.44
C LEU A 18 11.93 1.06 -18.85
N ILE A 19 11.24 0.00 -18.40
CA ILE A 19 9.94 0.10 -17.73
C ILE A 19 10.06 0.92 -16.43
N ASN A 20 11.13 0.72 -15.66
CA ASN A 20 11.38 1.54 -14.47
C ASN A 20 11.83 2.96 -14.80
N SER A 21 12.39 3.22 -15.98
CA SER A 21 12.79 4.57 -16.40
C SER A 21 11.60 5.44 -16.85
N GLU A 22 10.50 4.82 -17.28
CA GLU A 22 9.23 5.49 -17.58
C GLU A 22 8.35 5.68 -16.33
N ASN A 23 8.61 4.91 -15.27
CA ASN A 23 7.91 5.04 -14.00
C ASN A 23 8.66 6.01 -13.07
N HIS A 24 8.04 7.16 -12.80
CA HIS A 24 8.59 8.19 -11.93
C HIS A 24 8.56 7.81 -10.42
N THR A 25 7.94 6.68 -10.10
CA THR A 25 7.85 6.05 -8.77
C THR A 25 8.18 4.56 -8.89
N ALA A 26 8.27 3.83 -7.78
CA ALA A 26 8.34 2.36 -7.80
C ALA A 26 7.02 1.66 -8.20
N GLY A 27 6.04 2.43 -8.73
CA GLY A 27 4.67 2.01 -9.01
C GLY A 27 3.62 2.82 -8.22
N SER A 28 2.35 2.44 -8.35
CA SER A 28 1.17 3.08 -7.73
C SER A 28 0.29 2.05 -7.00
N GLN A 29 0.87 0.94 -6.55
CA GLN A 29 0.14 -0.26 -6.14
C GLN A 29 -0.80 0.00 -4.95
N VAL A 30 -0.35 0.69 -3.90
CA VAL A 30 -1.21 1.08 -2.78
C VAL A 30 -2.30 2.03 -3.25
N TRP A 31 -1.94 3.07 -4.01
CA TRP A 31 -2.89 4.06 -4.50
C TRP A 31 -4.03 3.42 -5.32
N ASP A 32 -3.66 2.63 -6.33
CA ASP A 32 -4.61 1.96 -7.22
C ASP A 32 -5.44 0.93 -6.47
N CYS A 33 -4.85 0.17 -5.55
CA CYS A 33 -5.57 -0.80 -4.74
C CYS A 33 -6.63 -0.12 -3.86
N VAL A 34 -6.30 1.00 -3.22
CA VAL A 34 -7.24 1.77 -2.39
C VAL A 34 -8.40 2.30 -3.24
N PHE A 35 -8.12 2.96 -4.37
CA PHE A 35 -9.18 3.54 -5.20
C PHE A 35 -10.03 2.50 -5.91
N ALA A 36 -9.44 1.39 -6.38
CA ALA A 36 -10.20 0.28 -6.95
C ALA A 36 -11.13 -0.35 -5.91
N SER A 37 -10.63 -0.59 -4.69
CA SER A 37 -11.45 -1.12 -3.59
C SER A 37 -12.62 -0.20 -3.27
N ARG A 38 -12.36 1.10 -3.14
CA ARG A 38 -13.39 2.11 -2.89
C ARG A 38 -14.41 2.18 -4.01
N ALA A 39 -13.99 2.07 -5.27
CA ALA A 39 -14.89 2.07 -6.42
C ALA A 39 -15.84 0.87 -6.42
N ILE A 40 -15.31 -0.35 -6.17
CA ILE A 40 -16.13 -1.57 -6.05
C ILE A 40 -17.12 -1.47 -4.89
N LEU A 41 -16.68 -0.94 -3.74
CA LEU A 41 -17.55 -0.74 -2.58
C LEU A 41 -18.65 0.29 -2.87
N ALA A 42 -18.34 1.37 -3.60
CA ALA A 42 -19.28 2.42 -3.96
C ALA A 42 -20.27 2.00 -5.06
N SER A 43 -19.87 1.10 -5.95
CA SER A 43 -20.74 0.58 -7.01
C SER A 43 -21.71 -0.51 -6.52
N GLY A 44 -21.55 -1.00 -5.30
CA GLY A 44 -22.38 -2.09 -4.76
C GLY A 44 -22.07 -3.46 -5.35
N MET A 45 -20.96 -3.61 -6.09
CA MET A 45 -20.56 -4.87 -6.75
C MET A 45 -19.80 -5.81 -5.80
N VAL A 46 -20.07 -5.75 -4.50
CA VAL A 46 -19.36 -6.52 -3.48
C VAL A 46 -19.53 -8.01 -3.69
N ASP A 47 -20.71 -8.46 -4.11
CA ASP A 47 -21.00 -9.88 -4.34
C ASP A 47 -20.22 -10.47 -5.51
N GLU A 48 -19.93 -9.65 -6.53
CA GLU A 48 -19.17 -10.06 -7.71
C GLU A 48 -17.65 -10.06 -7.46
N TYR A 49 -17.17 -9.11 -6.64
CA TYR A 49 -15.73 -8.89 -6.42
C TYR A 49 -15.27 -9.17 -4.98
N GLY A 50 -16.05 -9.93 -4.20
CA GLY A 50 -15.76 -10.19 -2.78
C GLY A 50 -14.36 -10.78 -2.56
N ASP A 51 -13.94 -11.75 -3.37
CA ASP A 51 -12.60 -12.34 -3.29
C ASP A 51 -11.49 -11.33 -3.59
N SER A 52 -11.72 -10.42 -4.54
CA SER A 52 -10.78 -9.34 -4.87
C SER A 52 -10.68 -8.35 -3.71
N LEU A 53 -11.81 -7.98 -3.10
CA LEU A 53 -11.86 -7.12 -1.92
C LEU A 53 -11.15 -7.73 -0.72
N LYS A 54 -11.29 -9.04 -0.50
CA LYS A 54 -10.58 -9.77 0.55
C LYS A 54 -9.07 -9.72 0.37
N LYS A 55 -8.60 -9.92 -0.86
CA LYS A 55 -7.17 -9.81 -1.22
C LYS A 55 -6.67 -8.38 -1.09
N ALA A 56 -7.48 -7.40 -1.50
CA ALA A 56 -7.15 -5.98 -1.35
C ALA A 56 -7.03 -5.60 0.13
N HIS A 57 -7.95 -6.02 0.98
CA HIS A 57 -7.88 -5.80 2.42
C HIS A 57 -6.60 -6.41 3.02
N PHE A 58 -6.28 -7.67 2.68
CA PHE A 58 -5.02 -8.30 3.09
C PHE A 58 -3.80 -7.49 2.64
N TYR A 59 -3.76 -7.10 1.36
CA TYR A 59 -2.66 -6.33 0.79
C TYR A 59 -2.49 -4.99 1.49
N LEU A 60 -3.57 -4.22 1.68
CA LEU A 60 -3.50 -2.93 2.38
C LEU A 60 -2.99 -3.09 3.80
N LYS A 61 -3.41 -4.12 4.53
CA LYS A 61 -2.84 -4.43 5.85
C LYS A 61 -1.34 -4.70 5.75
N GLU A 62 -0.88 -5.53 4.82
CA GLU A 62 0.54 -5.89 4.76
C GLU A 62 1.44 -4.78 4.21
N SER A 63 0.89 -3.85 3.44
CA SER A 63 1.63 -2.72 2.85
C SER A 63 1.80 -1.51 3.78
N GLN A 64 1.25 -1.53 4.99
CA GLN A 64 1.50 -0.47 5.96
C GLN A 64 2.96 -0.52 6.45
N CYS A 65 3.60 0.64 6.59
CA CYS A 65 4.92 0.73 7.18
C CYS A 65 4.88 0.33 8.67
N LYS A 66 5.51 -0.80 9.01
CA LYS A 66 5.53 -1.37 10.38
C LYS A 66 6.59 -0.72 11.28
N THR A 67 7.59 -0.08 10.69
CA THR A 67 8.71 0.56 11.39
C THR A 67 9.07 1.89 10.75
N ASN A 68 9.79 2.73 11.49
CA ASN A 68 10.39 3.95 10.95
C ASN A 68 11.62 3.61 10.10
N LEU A 69 12.00 4.55 9.22
CA LEU A 69 13.29 4.50 8.51
C LEU A 69 14.44 4.26 9.50
N LYS A 70 15.39 3.41 9.11
CA LYS A 70 16.57 3.09 9.91
C LYS A 70 17.44 4.34 10.12
N GLY A 71 18.08 4.43 11.29
CA GLY A 71 18.92 5.56 11.67
C GLY A 71 18.13 6.74 12.23
N ASP A 72 18.76 7.91 12.28
CA ASP A 72 18.16 9.15 12.79
C ASP A 72 17.39 9.87 11.67
N PHE A 73 16.15 9.42 11.43
CA PHE A 73 15.30 9.96 10.36
C PHE A 73 15.01 11.45 10.48
N LYS A 74 15.04 12.01 11.71
CA LYS A 74 14.87 13.45 11.93
C LYS A 74 16.05 14.24 11.39
N LYS A 75 17.28 13.76 11.61
CA LYS A 75 18.49 14.38 11.01
C LYS A 75 18.53 14.24 9.49
N MET A 76 17.83 13.27 8.92
CA MET A 76 17.64 13.10 7.48
C MET A 76 16.48 13.95 6.91
N TYR A 77 15.90 14.85 7.72
CA TYR A 77 14.75 15.68 7.34
C TYR A 77 13.55 14.83 6.86
N ARG A 78 13.33 13.69 7.51
CA ARG A 78 12.18 12.82 7.26
C ARG A 78 11.19 12.86 8.42
N HIS A 79 9.92 12.68 8.10
CA HIS A 79 8.88 12.41 9.09
C HIS A 79 9.00 10.96 9.60
N PHE A 80 8.40 10.66 10.76
CA PHE A 80 8.23 9.27 11.15
C PHE A 80 7.23 8.60 10.20
N THR A 81 7.38 7.30 9.98
CA THR A 81 6.66 6.56 8.94
C THR A 81 5.93 5.33 9.46
N LYS A 82 6.21 4.87 10.69
CA LYS A 82 5.44 3.80 11.33
C LYS A 82 3.96 4.18 11.34
N GLY A 83 3.12 3.31 10.78
CA GLY A 83 1.67 3.52 10.65
C GLY A 83 1.22 4.08 9.30
N SER A 84 2.14 4.60 8.49
CA SER A 84 1.82 5.24 7.21
C SER A 84 1.66 4.24 6.07
N TRP A 85 1.06 4.71 4.99
CA TRP A 85 1.17 4.12 3.67
C TRP A 85 1.95 5.05 2.74
N THR A 86 2.69 4.42 1.83
CA THR A 86 3.38 5.09 0.73
C THR A 86 2.48 5.06 -0.53
N PHE A 87 2.98 5.59 -1.64
CA PHE A 87 2.25 5.53 -2.91
C PHE A 87 2.31 4.13 -3.57
N SER A 88 3.46 3.46 -3.46
CA SER A 88 3.72 2.16 -4.08
C SER A 88 3.58 1.00 -3.09
N ASP A 89 4.56 0.82 -2.21
CA ASP A 89 4.69 -0.27 -1.25
C ASP A 89 5.46 0.16 0.00
N GLN A 90 5.49 -0.69 1.03
CA GLN A 90 6.13 -0.37 2.30
C GLN A 90 7.65 -0.12 2.21
N ASP A 91 8.32 -0.65 1.17
CA ASP A 91 9.78 -0.57 1.01
C ASP A 91 10.23 0.81 0.51
N GLN A 92 9.34 1.55 -0.16
CA GLN A 92 9.56 2.96 -0.47
C GLN A 92 9.82 3.78 0.82
N GLY A 93 9.16 3.40 1.93
CA GLY A 93 9.44 3.94 3.27
C GLY A 93 9.22 5.44 3.43
N LEU A 94 8.47 6.09 2.54
CA LEU A 94 8.14 7.51 2.60
C LEU A 94 6.63 7.67 2.87
N ALA A 95 6.30 8.18 4.06
CA ALA A 95 4.91 8.44 4.43
C ALA A 95 4.29 9.47 3.48
N VAL A 96 3.11 9.15 2.94
CA VAL A 96 2.30 10.09 2.15
C VAL A 96 0.95 10.26 2.84
N SER A 97 0.56 11.51 3.10
CA SER A 97 -0.60 11.83 3.95
C SER A 97 -1.92 11.37 3.35
N ASP A 98 -2.13 11.60 2.05
CA ASP A 98 -3.33 11.17 1.33
C ASP A 98 -3.42 9.65 1.20
N CYS A 99 -2.33 8.97 0.87
CA CYS A 99 -2.25 7.51 0.79
C CYS A 99 -2.59 6.90 2.16
N THR A 100 -2.04 7.45 3.24
CA THR A 100 -2.33 7.01 4.62
C THR A 100 -3.80 7.23 4.96
N ALA A 101 -4.36 8.40 4.65
CA ALA A 101 -5.76 8.71 4.94
C ALA A 101 -6.74 7.84 4.14
N GLU A 102 -6.49 7.62 2.85
CA GLU A 102 -7.36 6.82 1.99
C GLU A 102 -7.25 5.33 2.30
N ALA A 103 -6.06 4.81 2.59
CA ALA A 103 -5.88 3.44 3.06
C ALA A 103 -6.59 3.22 4.41
N LEU A 104 -6.44 4.15 5.36
CA LEU A 104 -7.15 4.11 6.65
C LEU A 104 -8.67 4.08 6.46
N LYS A 105 -9.23 4.98 5.65
CA LYS A 105 -10.67 4.98 5.34
C LYS A 105 -11.12 3.65 4.72
N CYS A 106 -10.32 3.08 3.83
CA CYS A 106 -10.61 1.80 3.19
C CYS A 106 -10.65 0.65 4.21
N LEU A 107 -9.64 0.56 5.09
CA LEU A 107 -9.60 -0.44 6.17
C LEU A 107 -10.76 -0.29 7.15
N LEU A 108 -11.12 0.94 7.51
CA LEU A 108 -12.29 1.20 8.36
C LEU A 108 -13.57 0.72 7.69
N ARG A 109 -13.74 0.97 6.39
CA ARG A 109 -14.91 0.49 5.64
C ARG A 109 -14.96 -1.04 5.58
N PHE A 110 -13.82 -1.71 5.36
CA PHE A 110 -13.74 -3.17 5.43
C PHE A 110 -14.11 -3.72 6.82
N SER A 111 -13.80 -2.99 7.90
CA SER A 111 -14.09 -3.43 9.27
C SER A 111 -15.58 -3.49 9.62
N GLU A 112 -16.42 -2.81 8.83
CA GLU A 112 -17.88 -2.79 8.95
C GLU A 112 -18.55 -3.93 8.16
N MET A 113 -17.80 -4.65 7.33
CA MET A 113 -18.30 -5.72 6.48
C MET A 113 -18.20 -7.08 7.19
N PRO A 114 -19.00 -8.09 6.76
CA PRO A 114 -18.83 -9.47 7.22
C PRO A 114 -17.41 -10.00 6.94
N GLN A 115 -16.83 -10.72 7.90
CA GLN A 115 -15.46 -11.22 7.83
C GLN A 115 -15.29 -12.27 6.72
N GLU A 116 -16.36 -12.93 6.33
CA GLU A 116 -16.40 -13.87 5.21
C GLU A 116 -15.99 -13.18 3.91
N ILE A 117 -16.47 -11.94 3.73
CA ILE A 117 -16.25 -11.08 2.56
C ILE A 117 -14.94 -10.30 2.69
N ALA A 118 -14.78 -9.53 3.78
CA ALA A 118 -13.63 -8.64 3.92
C ALA A 118 -12.37 -9.35 4.42
N GLY A 119 -12.48 -10.51 5.06
CA GLY A 119 -11.38 -11.15 5.78
C GLY A 119 -11.16 -10.55 7.17
N GLU A 120 -10.11 -11.03 7.85
CA GLU A 120 -9.79 -10.62 9.21
C GLU A 120 -9.51 -9.11 9.30
N LYS A 121 -10.04 -8.45 10.33
CA LYS A 121 -9.88 -7.01 10.55
C LYS A 121 -8.41 -6.63 10.77
N ALA A 122 -8.08 -5.37 10.49
CA ALA A 122 -6.79 -4.82 10.89
C ALA A 122 -6.73 -4.71 12.42
N ASP A 123 -5.52 -4.90 12.98
CA ASP A 123 -5.26 -4.64 14.39
C ASP A 123 -5.53 -3.15 14.70
N VAL A 124 -6.26 -2.89 15.78
CA VAL A 124 -6.67 -1.54 16.17
C VAL A 124 -5.46 -0.65 16.46
N GLU A 125 -4.39 -1.20 17.04
CA GLU A 125 -3.17 -0.45 17.34
C GLU A 125 -2.52 0.09 16.05
N ARG A 126 -2.62 -0.69 14.96
CA ARG A 126 -2.13 -0.29 13.64
C ARG A 126 -2.96 0.83 13.03
N LEU A 127 -4.25 0.89 13.32
CA LEU A 127 -5.11 1.99 12.91
C LEU A 127 -4.79 3.27 13.70
N TYR A 128 -4.49 3.15 15.00
CA TYR A 128 -4.02 4.28 15.81
C TYR A 128 -2.68 4.83 15.32
N ASP A 129 -1.73 3.98 14.95
CA ASP A 129 -0.48 4.40 14.31
C ASP A 129 -0.75 5.23 13.03
N ALA A 130 -1.72 4.82 12.20
CA ALA A 130 -2.10 5.57 11.00
C ALA A 130 -2.74 6.93 11.32
N VAL A 131 -3.63 6.98 12.32
CA VAL A 131 -4.22 8.24 12.81
C VAL A 131 -3.13 9.17 13.34
N ASN A 132 -2.13 8.65 14.05
CA ASN A 132 -1.02 9.44 14.55
C ASN A 132 -0.22 10.10 13.41
N ILE A 133 -0.01 9.41 12.28
CA ILE A 133 0.59 10.00 11.08
C ILE A 133 -0.27 11.16 10.57
N CYS A 134 -1.59 10.94 10.40
CA CYS A 134 -2.50 11.96 9.90
C CYS A 134 -2.54 13.20 10.79
N LEU A 135 -2.53 13.03 12.11
CA LEU A 135 -2.51 14.14 13.08
C LEU A 135 -1.14 14.85 13.10
N TYR A 136 -0.04 14.09 13.03
CA TYR A 136 1.31 14.65 13.05
C TYR A 136 1.63 15.53 11.84
N LEU A 137 1.07 15.20 10.68
CA LEU A 137 1.29 15.96 9.44
C LEU A 137 0.37 17.20 9.32
N GLN A 138 -0.45 17.48 10.33
CA GLN A 138 -1.22 18.72 10.39
C GLN A 138 -0.28 19.89 10.67
N VAL A 139 -0.49 20.98 9.93
CA VAL A 139 0.21 22.26 10.08
C VAL A 139 -0.79 23.33 10.49
#